data_AF-A0A9D1DGU9-F1
#
_entry.id   AF-A0A9D1DGU9-F1
#
_cell.length_a   1.000
_cell.length_b   1.000
_cell.length_c   1.000
_cell.angle_alpha   90.00
_cell.angle_beta   90.00
_cell.angle_gamma   90.00
#
_symmetry.space_group_name_H-M   'P 1'
#
loop_
_entity.id
_entity.type
_entity.pdbx_description
1 polymer ?
#
loop_
_entity_poly.entity_id
_entity_poly.type
_entity_poly.pdbx_seq_one_letter_code
_entity_poly.pdbx_strand_id
1 'polypeptide(L)'
;YAVTAVADFKAGTIKDTKTGETTPTGLPTENMVMLTLGDQGRIILRPSGTEPKIKFYYTAAADSMAAAEAMIDKMDEAMTALL
;
A
#
# COMPACT_ATOMS: atom_id res chain seq x y z
N TYR A 1 -8.61 6.73 -4.69
CA TYR A 1 -8.82 5.33 -5.11
C TYR A 1 -9.26 4.52 -3.90
N ALA A 2 -10.14 3.54 -4.06
CA ALA A 2 -10.56 2.70 -2.94
C ALA A 2 -9.48 1.66 -2.60
N VAL A 3 -9.15 1.50 -1.32
CA VAL A 3 -8.34 0.37 -0.86
C VAL A 3 -9.20 -0.88 -0.95
N THR A 4 -8.78 -1.88 -1.73
CA THR A 4 -9.49 -3.16 -1.93
C THR A 4 -8.93 -4.27 -1.06
N ALA A 5 -7.66 -4.19 -0.67
CA ALA A 5 -7.05 -5.11 0.27
C ALA A 5 -5.97 -4.45 1.12
N VAL A 6 -5.82 -4.93 2.36
CA VAL A 6 -4.76 -4.53 3.29
C VAL A 6 -3.97 -5.77 3.67
N ALA A 7 -2.68 -5.81 3.32
CA ALA A 7 -1.77 -6.84 3.79
C ALA A 7 -0.94 -6.30 4.95
N ASP A 8 -1.08 -6.92 6.13
CA ASP A 8 -0.21 -6.70 7.28
C ASP A 8 0.78 -7.86 7.34
N PHE A 9 2.02 -7.61 6.93
CA PHE A 9 3.07 -8.63 6.89
C PHE A 9 3.61 -8.97 8.27
N LYS A 10 3.37 -8.13 9.28
CA LYS A 10 3.74 -8.42 10.66
C LYS A 10 2.75 -9.38 11.28
N ALA A 11 1.46 -9.20 10.99
CA ALA A 11 0.40 -10.13 11.36
C ALA A 11 0.32 -11.36 10.45
N GLY A 12 0.94 -11.32 9.26
CA GLY A 12 0.90 -12.40 8.26
C GLY A 12 -0.46 -12.53 7.57
N THR A 13 -1.23 -11.44 7.47
CA THR A 13 -2.61 -11.47 6.96
C THR A 13 -2.84 -10.53 5.78
N ILE A 14 -3.79 -10.89 4.94
CA ILE A 14 -4.36 -10.06 3.88
C ILE A 14 -5.86 -9.98 4.14
N LYS A 15 -6.39 -8.77 4.28
CA LYS A 15 -7.82 -8.51 4.48
C LYS A 15 -8.41 -7.88 3.24
N ASP A 16 -9.45 -8.49 2.67
CA ASP A 16 -10.30 -7.85 1.66
C ASP A 16 -11.18 -6.81 2.34
N THR A 17 -11.15 -5.56 1.87
CA THR A 17 -11.88 -4.46 2.52
C THR A 17 -13.37 -4.44 2.20
N LYS A 18 -13.79 -5.11 1.12
CA LYS A 18 -15.18 -5.19 0.69
C LYS A 18 -15.91 -6.31 1.42
N THR A 19 -15.30 -7.48 1.58
CA THR A 19 -15.91 -8.65 2.24
C THR A 19 -15.55 -8.74 3.72
N GLY A 20 -14.41 -8.18 4.12
CA GLY A 20 -13.84 -8.35 5.46
C GLY A 20 -13.12 -9.67 5.68
N GLU A 21 -13.11 -10.56 4.68
CA GLU A 21 -12.42 -11.86 4.75
C GLU A 21 -10.90 -11.65 4.93
N THR A 22 -10.28 -12.54 5.69
CA THR A 22 -8.84 -12.50 5.98
C THR A 22 -8.18 -13.81 5.59
N THR A 23 -7.13 -13.74 4.80
CA THR A 23 -6.33 -14.88 4.34
C THR A 23 -4.87 -14.71 4.78
N PRO A 24 -4.07 -15.79 4.90
CA PRO A 24 -2.64 -15.66 5.16
C PRO A 24 -1.91 -15.02 3.96
N THR A 25 -0.83 -14.29 4.22
CA THR A 25 0.03 -13.74 3.15
C THR A 25 0.82 -14.83 2.42
N GLY A 26 1.16 -15.93 3.12
CA GLY A 26 2.06 -16.97 2.61
C GLY A 26 3.53 -16.52 2.48
N LEU A 27 3.86 -15.33 2.99
CA LEU A 27 5.19 -14.71 2.89
C LEU A 27 5.82 -14.57 4.28
N PRO A 28 7.16 -14.43 4.37
CA PRO A 28 7.84 -14.20 5.64
C PRO A 28 7.29 -12.97 6.38
N THR A 29 7.34 -13.04 7.72
CA THR A 29 6.93 -11.93 8.58
C THR A 29 7.86 -10.74 8.42
N GLU A 30 7.30 -9.56 8.15
CA GLU A 30 8.03 -8.31 7.95
C GLU A 30 7.30 -7.13 8.58
N ASN A 31 8.03 -6.09 9.00
CA ASN A 31 7.42 -4.87 9.53
C ASN A 31 6.97 -3.93 8.40
N MET A 32 5.90 -4.32 7.72
CA MET A 32 5.42 -3.68 6.50
C MET A 32 3.91 -3.83 6.37
N VAL A 33 3.26 -2.81 5.85
CA VAL A 33 1.84 -2.84 5.43
C VAL A 33 1.76 -2.51 3.95
N MET A 34 0.90 -3.22 3.21
CA MET A 34 0.60 -2.90 1.81
C MET A 34 -0.90 -2.63 1.64
N LEU A 35 -1.22 -1.51 1.02
CA LEU A 35 -2.56 -1.13 0.58
C LEU A 35 -2.67 -1.41 -0.91
N THR A 36 -3.63 -2.26 -1.31
CA THR A 36 -3.94 -2.50 -2.72
C THR A 36 -5.10 -1.61 -3.14
N LEU A 37 -4.97 -0.94 -4.28
CA LEU A 37 -5.94 0.02 -4.83
C LEU A 37 -6.61 -0.58 -6.08
N GLY A 38 -7.23 -1.75 -5.93
CA GLY A 38 -7.68 -2.57 -7.06
C GLY A 38 -6.52 -3.03 -7.93
N ASP A 39 -6.75 -3.11 -9.23
CA ASP A 39 -5.73 -3.56 -10.21
C ASP A 39 -4.73 -2.46 -10.59
N GLN A 40 -4.99 -1.22 -10.17
CA GLN A 40 -4.30 -0.03 -10.70
C GLN A 40 -3.17 0.49 -9.81
N GLY A 41 -3.05 0.02 -8.57
CA GLY A 41 -1.96 0.52 -7.75
C GLY A 41 -1.80 -0.12 -6.38
N ARG A 42 -0.65 0.19 -5.77
CA ARG A 42 -0.24 -0.29 -4.45
C ARG A 42 0.52 0.80 -3.71
N ILE A 43 0.32 0.86 -2.38
CA ILE A 43 1.12 1.67 -1.47
C ILE A 43 1.73 0.74 -0.43
N ILE A 44 3.04 0.77 -0.27
CA ILE A 44 3.75 0.00 0.77
C ILE A 44 4.30 0.98 1.80
N LEU A 45 4.01 0.70 3.07
CA LEU A 45 4.47 1.48 4.23
C LEU A 45 5.48 0.63 5.02
N ARG A 46 6.66 1.18 5.29
CA ARG A 46 7.69 0.50 6.10
C ARG A 46 8.52 1.49 6.92
N PRO A 47 8.76 1.25 8.22
CA PRO A 47 9.71 2.03 9.01
C PRO A 47 11.14 1.90 8.46
N SER A 48 11.93 2.97 8.49
CA SER A 48 13.27 2.99 7.88
C SER A 48 14.31 2.12 8.59
N GLY A 49 14.02 1.64 9.80
CA GLY A 49 14.85 0.74 10.60
C GLY A 49 15.79 1.46 11.57
N THR A 50 16.50 2.49 11.10
CA THR A 50 17.54 3.20 11.90
C THR A 50 17.18 4.64 12.25
N GLU A 51 16.24 5.26 11.53
CA GLU A 51 15.81 6.65 11.76
C GLU A 51 14.30 6.72 12.00
N PRO A 52 13.79 7.75 12.70
CA PRO A 52 12.35 7.97 12.94
C PRO A 52 11.66 8.46 11.66
N LYS A 53 11.67 7.61 10.62
CA LYS A 53 11.13 7.87 9.29
C LYS A 53 10.30 6.68 8.83
N ILE A 54 9.19 6.96 8.18
CA ILE A 54 8.38 5.99 7.43
C ILE A 54 8.72 6.16 5.95
N LYS A 55 8.96 5.05 5.25
CA LYS A 55 9.13 5.01 3.80
C LYS A 55 7.82 4.57 3.16
N PHE A 56 7.41 5.30 2.13
CA PHE A 56 6.30 4.95 1.25
C PHE A 56 6.85 4.52 -0.10
N TYR A 57 6.35 3.41 -0.63
CA TYR A 57 6.61 2.99 -1.99
C TYR A 57 5.30 2.95 -2.76
N TYR A 58 5.24 3.67 -3.87
CA TYR A 58 4.05 3.78 -4.71
C TYR A 58 4.23 2.96 -5.98
N THR A 59 3.17 2.32 -6.43
CA THR A 59 3.08 1.69 -7.74
C THR A 59 1.75 2.06 -8.35
N ALA A 60 1.77 2.53 -9.60
CA ALA A 60 0.58 2.86 -10.37
C ALA A 60 0.68 2.22 -11.76
N ALA A 61 -0.45 1.72 -12.25
CA ALA A 61 -0.64 1.23 -13.60
C ALA A 61 -1.82 1.97 -14.22
N ALA A 62 -1.58 2.61 -15.37
CA ALA A 62 -2.55 3.40 -16.12
C ALA A 62 -2.22 3.37 -17.61
N ASP A 63 -3.14 3.88 -18.44
CA ASP A 63 -3.02 3.87 -19.91
C ASP A 63 -1.90 4.77 -20.46
N SER A 64 -1.26 5.58 -19.60
CA SER A 64 -0.11 6.40 -19.96
C SER A 64 0.78 6.68 -18.75
N MET A 65 2.03 7.05 -19.00
CA MET A 65 2.96 7.49 -17.94
C MET A 65 2.43 8.72 -17.21
N ALA A 66 1.90 9.73 -17.93
CA ALA A 66 1.33 10.92 -17.31
C ALA A 66 0.15 10.60 -16.37
N ALA A 67 -0.69 9.63 -16.73
CA ALA A 67 -1.79 9.20 -15.86
C ALA A 67 -1.29 8.44 -14.62
N ALA A 68 -0.24 7.62 -14.78
CA ALA A 68 0.39 6.90 -13.67
C ALA A 68 1.08 7.87 -12.70
N GLU A 69 1.78 8.88 -13.22
CA GLU A 69 2.42 9.95 -12.43
C GLU A 69 1.36 10.74 -11.64
N ALA A 70 0.30 11.21 -12.29
CA ALA A 70 -0.79 11.91 -11.61
C ALA A 70 -1.50 11.05 -10.54
N MET A 71 -1.46 9.72 -10.69
CA MET A 71 -1.97 8.80 -9.68
C MET A 71 -0.99 8.68 -8.50
N ILE A 72 0.32 8.62 -8.75
CA ILE A 72 1.36 8.62 -7.70
C ILE A 72 1.31 9.92 -6.91
N ASP A 73 1.20 11.08 -7.56
CA ASP A 73 1.10 12.38 -6.88
C ASP A 73 -0.07 12.42 -5.89
N LYS A 74 -1.25 11.93 -6.32
CA LYS A 74 -2.43 11.81 -5.45
C LYS A 74 -2.23 10.83 -4.29
N MET A 75 -1.49 9.74 -4.50
CA MET A 75 -1.15 8.81 -3.43
C MET A 75 -0.24 9.50 -2.41
N ASP A 76 0.77 10.23 -2.88
CA ASP A 76 1.74 10.91 -2.03
C ASP A 76 1.11 12.05 -1.21
N GLU A 77 0.27 12.86 -1.83
CA GLU A 77 -0.53 13.88 -1.14
C GLU A 77 -1.40 13.25 -0.04
N ALA A 78 -2.09 12.15 -0.35
CA ALA A 78 -2.96 11.47 0.60
C ALA A 78 -2.19 10.85 1.77
N MET A 79 -1.03 10.23 1.51
CA MET A 79 -0.22 9.63 2.58
C MET A 79 0.46 10.68 3.43
N THR A 80 0.92 11.78 2.83
CA THR A 80 1.52 12.91 3.55
C THR A 80 0.50 13.58 4.47
N ALA A 81 -0.76 13.70 4.05
CA ALA A 81 -1.82 14.28 4.88
C ALA A 81 -2.22 13.43 6.11
N LEU A 82 -1.76 12.17 6.19
CA LEU A 82 -2.00 11.28 7.34
C LEU A 82 -0.87 11.33 8.39
N LEU A 83 0.21 12.05 8.11
CA LEU A 83 1.33 12.28 9.04
C LEU A 83 1.12 13.55 9.85
#